data_AF-A0A8H5RZK4-F1
#
_entry.id   AF-A0A8H5RZK4-F1
#
_cell.length_a   1.000
_cell.length_b   1.000
_cell.length_c   1.000
_cell.angle_alpha   90.00
_cell.angle_beta   90.00
_cell.angle_gamma   90.00
#
_symmetry.space_group_name_H-M   'P 1'
#
loop_
_entity.id
_entity.type
_entity.pdbx_description
1 polymer ?
#
loop_
_entity_poly.entity_id
_entity_poly.type
_entity_poly.pdbx_seq_one_letter_code
_entity_poly.pdbx_strand_id
1 'polypeptide(L)'
;MTISSLFENLQSKDISSAVANQRSVFALKHYNAAIRELQIPQKPDIILALLTCLMFVCIEVLQSNGDVAIRHCHHGMNLINTSNPPKWVLHYLLPIFRRMSILPFYFGDSQPMGYSESPTIPESFSSYFEAQTSIDAIYNMTIQHFRRTADYRLGEMRNEPATPDILLEQYEIHDLLEQWKSSFDKFEAETPQGLTHTSLTSRIWLFHVYEVCMVLSRVQFVTDETDYDAFIPNFTRMIEGARELAGLRARSTPSEFHFEMGFAPYLFFAAIKCRVLGTRIEALRLMGVLCAAQESLWNSHTLQVVAQRIVDLEHGISGQDADSFVTQYSILPPDEMRVRHFVIGPAKSGSDGSAGRELTFYMTTKDGGLYLKREMFPGKGPNEAAEGAPGVFEVDLEMDKLSLSEIETWSSTRSGSV
;
A
#
# COMPACT_ATOMS: atom_id res chain seq x y z
N MET A 1 8.62 -16.66 20.15
CA MET A 1 10.07 -16.89 20.00
C MET A 1 10.54 -16.63 18.58
N THR A 2 9.92 -17.25 17.56
CA THR A 2 10.25 -16.99 16.13
C THR A 2 10.18 -15.51 15.75
N ILE A 3 9.07 -14.81 16.03
CA ILE A 3 8.92 -13.38 15.70
C ILE A 3 10.00 -12.52 16.37
N SER A 4 10.22 -12.68 17.68
CA SER A 4 11.27 -11.92 18.41
C SER A 4 12.64 -12.11 17.77
N SER A 5 13.00 -13.35 17.45
CA SER A 5 14.29 -13.68 16.87
C SER A 5 14.46 -13.12 15.44
N LEU A 6 13.39 -13.06 14.64
CA LEU A 6 13.40 -12.44 13.31
C LEU A 6 13.49 -10.92 13.40
N PHE A 7 12.73 -10.31 14.31
CA PHE A 7 12.75 -8.87 14.54
C PHE A 7 14.11 -8.39 15.08
N GLU A 8 14.73 -9.13 16.00
CA GLU A 8 16.09 -8.87 16.49
C GLU A 8 17.16 -9.03 15.39
N ASN A 9 16.90 -9.86 14.39
CA ASN A 9 17.77 -10.01 13.22
C ASN A 9 17.67 -8.82 12.28
N LEU A 10 16.47 -8.32 12.03
CA LEU A 10 16.27 -7.09 11.27
C LEU A 10 17.02 -5.92 11.93
N GLN A 11 16.96 -5.81 13.27
CA GLN A 11 17.64 -4.77 14.06
C GLN A 11 19.16 -4.88 14.08
N SER A 12 19.69 -6.04 13.69
CA SER A 12 21.13 -6.24 13.65
C SER A 12 21.68 -5.77 12.30
N LYS A 13 22.59 -4.80 12.32
CA LYS A 13 23.30 -4.31 11.12
C LYS A 13 24.20 -5.36 10.45
N ASP A 14 24.29 -6.57 11.01
CA ASP A 14 25.25 -7.61 10.66
C ASP A 14 24.53 -8.93 10.32
N ILE A 15 23.76 -8.89 9.23
CA ILE A 15 22.87 -9.95 8.73
C ILE A 15 23.66 -11.23 8.36
N SER A 16 24.94 -11.12 8.00
CA SER A 16 25.81 -12.26 7.68
C SER A 16 26.61 -12.80 8.87
N SER A 17 26.39 -12.27 10.08
CA SER A 17 27.09 -12.77 11.27
C SER A 17 26.63 -14.19 11.65
N ALA A 18 27.52 -14.95 12.28
CA ALA A 18 27.18 -16.27 12.82
C ALA A 18 25.99 -16.20 13.82
N VAL A 19 25.81 -15.06 14.46
CA VAL A 19 24.70 -14.77 15.39
C VAL A 19 23.38 -14.59 14.64
N ALA A 20 23.36 -13.87 13.52
CA ALA A 20 22.17 -13.73 12.68
C ALA A 20 21.72 -15.08 12.11
N ASN A 21 22.67 -15.91 11.66
CA ASN A 21 22.39 -17.28 11.22
C ASN A 21 21.86 -18.16 12.35
N GLN A 22 22.41 -18.07 13.57
CA GLN A 22 21.90 -18.80 14.73
C GLN A 22 20.47 -18.40 15.09
N ARG A 23 20.15 -17.10 15.03
CA ARG A 23 18.80 -16.57 15.24
C ARG A 23 17.83 -17.04 14.16
N SER A 24 18.23 -17.08 12.89
CA SER A 24 17.41 -17.63 11.80
C SER A 24 17.13 -19.13 11.99
N VAL A 25 18.14 -19.92 12.38
CA VAL A 25 17.98 -21.35 12.69
C VAL A 25 17.08 -21.55 13.92
N PHE A 26 17.22 -20.71 14.94
CA PHE A 26 16.37 -20.73 16.13
C PHE A 26 14.92 -20.39 15.80
N ALA A 27 14.70 -19.37 14.98
CA ALA A 27 13.39 -18.98 14.48
C ALA A 27 12.71 -20.13 13.71
N LEU A 28 13.43 -20.78 12.79
CA LEU A 28 12.96 -21.94 12.02
C LEU A 28 12.63 -23.15 12.92
N LYS A 29 13.45 -23.41 13.95
CA LYS A 29 13.19 -24.51 14.89
C LYS A 29 11.85 -24.31 15.61
N HIS A 30 11.57 -23.10 16.07
CA HIS A 30 10.31 -22.78 16.75
C HIS A 30 9.12 -22.70 15.80
N TYR A 31 9.32 -22.24 14.55
CA TYR A 31 8.29 -22.27 13.50
C TYR A 31 7.86 -23.72 13.20
N ASN A 32 8.83 -24.60 12.97
CA ASN A 32 8.57 -26.02 12.70
C ASN A 32 7.98 -26.75 13.91
N ALA A 33 8.36 -26.36 15.13
CA ALA A 33 7.73 -26.89 16.34
C ALA A 33 6.25 -26.49 16.42
N ALA A 34 5.92 -25.23 16.13
CA ALA A 34 4.53 -24.77 16.10
C ALA A 34 3.69 -25.54 15.07
N ILE A 35 4.20 -25.76 13.85
CA ILE A 35 3.54 -26.59 12.83
C ILE A 35 3.26 -28.01 13.36
N ARG A 36 4.25 -28.65 14.00
CA ARG A 36 4.10 -30.01 14.52
C ARG A 36 3.03 -30.10 15.62
N GLU A 37 2.98 -29.13 16.52
CA GLU A 37 1.96 -29.07 17.58
C GLU A 37 0.56 -28.89 16.99
N LEU A 38 0.42 -28.08 15.92
CA LEU A 38 -0.84 -27.88 15.21
C LEU A 38 -1.30 -29.10 14.41
N GLN A 39 -0.39 -30.02 14.07
CA GLN A 39 -0.69 -31.27 13.40
C GLN A 39 -1.14 -32.39 14.36
N ILE A 40 -1.04 -32.18 15.68
CA ILE A 40 -1.54 -33.13 16.67
C ILE A 40 -3.08 -33.09 16.63
N PRO A 41 -3.76 -34.24 16.45
CA PRO A 41 -5.22 -34.28 16.37
C PRO A 41 -5.85 -33.94 17.73
N GLN A 42 -6.14 -32.65 17.93
CA GLN A 42 -7.05 -32.15 18.96
C GLN A 42 -8.30 -31.56 18.31
N LYS A 43 -9.38 -31.34 19.08
CA LYS A 43 -10.47 -30.49 18.60
C LYS A 43 -9.88 -29.13 18.20
N PRO A 44 -10.18 -28.61 17.00
CA PRO A 44 -9.61 -27.35 16.56
C PRO A 44 -10.11 -26.23 17.47
N ASP A 45 -9.20 -25.68 18.30
CA ASP A 45 -9.45 -24.44 19.01
C ASP A 45 -9.34 -23.30 17.98
N ILE A 46 -10.49 -22.71 17.64
CA ILE A 46 -10.54 -21.59 16.70
C ILE A 46 -9.66 -20.42 17.14
N ILE A 47 -9.57 -20.15 18.45
CA ILE A 47 -8.76 -19.03 18.96
C ILE A 47 -7.30 -19.32 18.66
N LEU A 48 -6.85 -20.56 18.93
CA LEU A 48 -5.51 -20.99 18.60
C LEU A 48 -5.25 -20.89 17.09
N ALA A 49 -6.17 -21.36 16.25
CA ALA A 49 -6.03 -21.29 14.79
C ALA A 49 -5.93 -19.84 14.28
N LEU A 50 -6.72 -18.91 14.81
CA LEU A 50 -6.68 -17.49 14.44
C LEU A 50 -5.35 -16.84 14.86
N LEU A 51 -4.91 -17.07 16.10
CA LEU A 51 -3.61 -16.58 16.58
C LEU A 51 -2.46 -17.16 15.77
N THR A 52 -2.55 -18.43 15.43
CA THR A 52 -1.59 -19.11 14.55
C THR A 52 -1.55 -18.45 13.17
N CYS A 53 -2.69 -18.16 12.56
CA CYS A 53 -2.72 -17.44 11.28
C CYS A 53 -2.00 -16.09 11.38
N LEU A 54 -2.31 -15.28 12.41
CA LEU A 54 -1.64 -13.99 12.64
C LEU A 54 -0.13 -14.14 12.78
N MET A 55 0.32 -15.13 13.56
CA MET A 55 1.74 -15.41 13.76
C MET A 55 2.43 -15.80 12.46
N PHE A 56 1.81 -16.65 11.63
CA PHE A 56 2.35 -16.99 10.32
C PHE A 56 2.37 -15.78 9.38
N VAL A 57 1.31 -14.96 9.34
CA VAL A 57 1.34 -13.70 8.57
C VAL A 57 2.55 -12.85 8.96
N CYS A 58 2.79 -12.61 10.26
CA CYS A 58 3.97 -11.89 10.73
C CYS A 58 5.27 -12.49 10.21
N ILE A 59 5.41 -13.82 10.29
CA ILE A 59 6.64 -14.52 9.90
C ILE A 59 6.86 -14.44 8.40
N GLU A 60 5.83 -14.69 7.60
CA GLU A 60 5.91 -14.64 6.14
C GLU A 60 6.14 -13.20 5.64
N VAL A 61 5.52 -12.19 6.27
CA VAL A 61 5.80 -10.78 5.98
C VAL A 61 7.26 -10.42 6.31
N LEU A 62 7.78 -10.87 7.45
CA LEU A 62 9.19 -10.66 7.83
C LEU A 62 10.18 -11.39 6.91
N GLN A 63 9.73 -12.44 6.23
CA GLN A 63 10.51 -13.20 5.25
C GLN A 63 10.26 -12.76 3.81
N SER A 64 9.49 -11.69 3.60
CA SER A 64 9.11 -11.17 2.27
C SER A 64 8.35 -12.19 1.40
N ASN A 65 7.66 -13.16 2.01
CA ASN A 65 6.82 -14.17 1.36
C ASN A 65 5.35 -13.71 1.28
N GLY A 66 5.07 -12.73 0.40
CA GLY A 66 3.75 -12.09 0.29
C GLY A 66 2.58 -13.05 0.02
N ASP A 67 2.73 -13.99 -0.91
CA ASP A 67 1.66 -14.92 -1.28
C ASP A 67 1.26 -15.84 -0.13
N VAL A 68 2.23 -16.28 0.67
CA VAL A 68 1.99 -17.14 1.83
C VAL A 68 1.30 -16.33 2.93
N ALA A 69 1.75 -15.10 3.17
CA ALA A 69 1.11 -14.17 4.09
C ALA A 69 -0.36 -13.93 3.72
N ILE A 70 -0.65 -13.64 2.44
CA ILE A 70 -2.00 -13.44 1.93
C ILE A 70 -2.87 -14.69 2.15
N ARG A 71 -2.36 -15.90 1.86
CA ARG A 71 -3.09 -17.15 2.09
C ARG A 71 -3.43 -17.37 3.58
N HIS A 72 -2.53 -17.02 4.49
CA HIS A 72 -2.81 -17.07 5.93
C HIS A 72 -3.86 -16.04 6.36
N CYS A 73 -3.86 -14.84 5.76
CA CYS A 73 -4.91 -13.84 5.97
C CYS A 73 -6.27 -14.37 5.53
N HIS A 74 -6.34 -14.97 4.33
CA HIS A 74 -7.55 -15.59 3.79
C HIS A 74 -8.09 -16.68 4.72
N HIS A 75 -7.23 -17.58 5.18
CA HIS A 75 -7.64 -18.66 6.08
C HIS A 75 -8.21 -18.12 7.40
N GLY A 76 -7.52 -17.15 8.02
CA GLY A 76 -7.98 -16.56 9.28
C GLY A 76 -9.31 -15.82 9.14
N MET A 77 -9.50 -15.08 8.04
CA MET A 77 -10.76 -14.39 7.79
C MET A 77 -11.91 -15.35 7.50
N ASN A 78 -11.65 -16.43 6.75
CA ASN A 78 -12.63 -17.49 6.53
C ASN A 78 -13.04 -18.19 7.84
N LEU A 79 -12.10 -18.40 8.77
CA LEU A 79 -12.43 -18.93 10.10
C LEU A 79 -13.37 -17.99 10.87
N ILE A 80 -13.12 -16.68 10.85
CA ILE A 80 -14.01 -15.69 11.47
C ILE A 80 -15.42 -15.76 10.86
N ASN A 81 -15.51 -15.83 9.53
CA ASN A 81 -16.78 -15.86 8.79
C ASN A 81 -17.61 -17.13 9.07
N THR A 82 -16.96 -18.28 9.22
CA THR A 82 -17.65 -19.59 9.22
C THR A 82 -17.91 -20.18 10.60
N SER A 83 -17.21 -19.70 11.63
CA SER A 83 -17.14 -20.43 12.90
C SER A 83 -17.75 -19.69 14.10
N ASN A 84 -18.38 -18.54 13.87
CA ASN A 84 -19.07 -17.73 14.89
C ASN A 84 -18.26 -17.55 16.19
N PRO A 85 -17.07 -16.91 16.12
CA PRO A 85 -16.18 -16.81 17.26
C PRO A 85 -16.78 -15.94 18.39
N PRO A 86 -16.28 -16.06 19.63
CA PRO A 86 -16.74 -15.24 20.75
C PRO A 86 -16.63 -13.74 20.47
N LYS A 87 -17.53 -12.92 21.04
CA LYS A 87 -17.58 -11.46 20.81
C LYS A 87 -16.25 -10.73 21.04
N TRP A 88 -15.46 -11.17 22.02
CA TRP A 88 -14.15 -10.55 22.28
C TRP A 88 -13.16 -10.81 21.12
N VAL A 89 -13.26 -11.96 20.44
CA VAL A 89 -12.45 -12.26 19.24
C VAL A 89 -12.84 -11.32 18.10
N LEU A 90 -14.14 -11.11 17.90
CA LEU A 90 -14.63 -10.12 16.93
C LEU A 90 -14.21 -8.69 17.29
N HIS A 91 -14.15 -8.36 18.59
CA HIS A 91 -13.74 -7.03 19.02
C HIS A 91 -12.24 -6.78 18.82
N TYR A 92 -11.37 -7.74 19.10
CA TYR A 92 -9.91 -7.53 19.10
C TYR A 92 -9.17 -8.10 17.89
N LEU A 93 -9.59 -9.24 17.33
CA LEU A 93 -8.87 -9.90 16.24
C LEU A 93 -9.42 -9.53 14.85
N LEU A 94 -10.75 -9.41 14.69
CA LEU A 94 -11.35 -9.04 13.41
C LEU A 94 -10.79 -7.73 12.83
N PRO A 95 -10.57 -6.64 13.62
CA PRO A 95 -9.95 -5.42 13.07
C PRO A 95 -8.55 -5.67 12.47
N ILE A 96 -7.75 -6.54 13.10
CA ILE A 96 -6.42 -6.91 12.59
C ILE A 96 -6.56 -7.67 11.26
N PHE A 97 -7.45 -8.66 11.21
CA PHE A 97 -7.72 -9.39 9.97
C PHE A 97 -8.24 -8.49 8.86
N ARG A 98 -9.13 -7.53 9.17
CA ARG A 98 -9.63 -6.54 8.19
C ARG A 98 -8.50 -5.68 7.62
N ARG A 99 -7.55 -5.23 8.43
CA ARG A 99 -6.40 -4.46 7.93
C ARG A 99 -5.46 -5.31 7.08
N MET A 100 -5.32 -6.59 7.37
CA MET A 100 -4.56 -7.51 6.51
C MET A 100 -5.33 -7.91 5.25
N SER A 101 -6.65 -7.86 5.26
CA SER A 101 -7.51 -8.14 4.09
C SER A 101 -7.31 -7.19 2.93
N ILE A 102 -6.59 -6.08 3.12
CA ILE A 102 -6.24 -5.18 2.03
C ILE A 102 -5.09 -5.73 1.17
N LEU A 103 -4.24 -6.62 1.70
CA LEU A 103 -3.01 -7.07 1.04
C LEU A 103 -3.24 -7.69 -0.36
N PRO A 104 -4.24 -8.56 -0.60
CA PRO A 104 -4.46 -9.12 -1.93
C PRO A 104 -4.81 -8.05 -2.97
N PHE A 105 -5.42 -6.94 -2.58
CA PHE A 105 -5.73 -5.84 -3.49
C PHE A 105 -4.49 -5.04 -3.87
N TYR A 106 -3.34 -5.25 -3.23
CA TYR A 106 -2.08 -4.57 -3.55
C TYR A 106 -0.98 -5.51 -4.06
N PHE A 107 -1.02 -6.77 -3.65
CA PHE A 107 0.07 -7.74 -3.83
C PHE A 107 -0.41 -9.13 -4.25
N GLY A 108 -1.66 -9.28 -4.70
CA GLY A 108 -2.20 -10.58 -5.09
C GLY A 108 -3.32 -10.45 -6.12
N ASP A 109 -4.08 -11.53 -6.27
CA ASP A 109 -5.14 -11.68 -7.28
C ASP A 109 -6.40 -10.84 -7.02
N SER A 110 -6.37 -9.93 -6.03
CA SER A 110 -7.50 -9.07 -5.66
C SER A 110 -8.77 -9.85 -5.27
N GLN A 111 -8.68 -11.13 -4.87
CA GLN A 111 -9.85 -11.84 -4.37
C GLN A 111 -10.37 -11.22 -3.07
N PRO A 112 -11.68 -10.94 -2.97
CA PRO A 112 -12.26 -10.32 -1.79
C PRO A 112 -12.20 -11.28 -0.60
N MET A 113 -11.57 -10.83 0.48
CA MET A 113 -11.48 -11.59 1.73
C MET A 113 -12.49 -11.11 2.78
N GLY A 114 -13.39 -10.19 2.45
CA GLY A 114 -14.16 -9.40 3.44
C GLY A 114 -15.10 -10.20 4.37
N TYR A 115 -15.35 -9.61 5.54
CA TYR A 115 -16.44 -9.96 6.43
C TYR A 115 -17.70 -9.18 6.02
N SER A 116 -18.83 -9.88 5.81
CA SER A 116 -20.03 -9.36 5.11
C SER A 116 -20.84 -8.29 5.85
N GLU A 117 -20.56 -8.00 7.13
CA GLU A 117 -21.33 -6.99 7.87
C GLU A 117 -20.90 -5.57 7.49
N SER A 118 -21.87 -4.78 7.02
CA SER A 118 -21.73 -3.34 6.81
C SER A 118 -21.25 -2.64 8.08
N PRO A 119 -20.32 -1.67 7.98
CA PRO A 119 -19.89 -0.91 9.15
C PRO A 119 -21.05 -0.11 9.72
N THR A 120 -21.22 -0.16 11.04
CA THR A 120 -22.11 0.75 11.75
C THR A 120 -21.31 1.96 12.22
N ILE A 121 -21.76 3.17 11.85
CA ILE A 121 -21.14 4.41 12.28
C ILE A 121 -21.98 5.00 13.43
N PRO A 122 -21.42 5.16 14.64
CA PRO A 122 -22.13 5.77 15.75
C PRO A 122 -22.28 7.28 15.54
N GLU A 123 -23.17 7.93 16.30
CA GLU A 123 -23.35 9.40 16.25
C GLU A 123 -22.10 10.17 16.69
N SER A 124 -21.32 9.61 17.62
CA SER A 124 -20.00 10.09 18.04
C SER A 124 -19.18 8.88 18.46
N PHE A 125 -17.89 8.86 18.15
CA PHE A 125 -16.99 7.80 18.60
C PHE A 125 -16.65 7.95 20.08
N SER A 126 -16.39 6.83 20.75
CA SER A 126 -15.91 6.78 22.14
C SER A 126 -14.38 6.75 22.24
N SER A 127 -13.70 6.36 21.16
CA SER A 127 -12.25 6.22 21.10
C SER A 127 -11.71 6.19 19.67
N TYR A 128 -10.42 6.47 19.51
CA TYR A 128 -9.71 6.25 18.23
C TYR A 128 -9.77 4.80 17.75
N PHE A 129 -9.85 3.81 18.65
CA PHE A 129 -9.97 2.40 18.29
C PHE A 129 -11.31 2.08 17.61
N GLU A 130 -12.40 2.68 18.09
CA GLU A 130 -13.73 2.53 17.49
C GLU A 130 -13.80 3.23 16.12
N ALA A 131 -13.24 4.44 16.02
CA ALA A 131 -13.08 5.15 14.76
C ALA A 131 -12.23 4.36 13.74
N GLN A 132 -11.17 3.70 14.22
CA GLN A 132 -10.32 2.84 13.39
C GLN A 132 -11.07 1.61 12.87
N THR A 133 -11.77 0.90 13.75
CA THR A 133 -12.48 -0.32 13.38
C THR A 133 -13.55 -0.09 12.30
N SER A 134 -14.20 1.09 12.33
CA SER A 134 -15.19 1.49 11.34
C SER A 134 -14.56 1.95 10.02
N ILE A 135 -13.52 2.80 10.03
CA ILE A 135 -12.85 3.22 8.79
C ILE A 135 -12.10 2.06 8.11
N ASP A 136 -11.59 1.08 8.87
CA ASP A 136 -10.97 -0.14 8.32
C ASP A 136 -11.96 -0.91 7.43
N ALA A 137 -13.23 -0.98 7.84
CA ALA A 137 -14.29 -1.62 7.07
C ALA A 137 -14.65 -0.80 5.83
N ILE A 138 -14.80 0.53 5.95
CA ILE A 138 -15.03 1.42 4.82
C ILE A 138 -13.88 1.33 3.80
N TYR A 139 -12.64 1.24 4.28
CA TYR A 139 -11.48 1.12 3.40
C TYR A 139 -11.47 -0.21 2.64
N ASN A 140 -11.81 -1.32 3.30
CA ASN A 140 -11.98 -2.62 2.62
C ASN A 140 -13.05 -2.55 1.52
N MET A 141 -14.21 -1.94 1.80
CA MET A 141 -15.25 -1.72 0.77
C MET A 141 -14.72 -0.85 -0.37
N THR A 142 -14.04 0.25 -0.04
CA THR A 142 -13.51 1.20 -1.03
C THR A 142 -12.46 0.58 -1.94
N ILE A 143 -11.48 -0.14 -1.37
CA ILE A 143 -10.40 -0.74 -2.16
C ILE A 143 -10.93 -1.89 -3.02
N GLN A 144 -11.85 -2.70 -2.49
CA GLN A 144 -12.52 -3.75 -3.25
C GLN A 144 -13.28 -3.15 -4.44
N HIS A 145 -14.08 -2.11 -4.19
CA HIS A 145 -14.81 -1.41 -5.24
C HIS A 145 -13.85 -0.86 -6.30
N PHE A 146 -12.81 -0.13 -5.87
CA PHE A 146 -11.81 0.49 -6.75
C PHE A 146 -11.04 -0.51 -7.62
N ARG A 147 -10.77 -1.72 -7.10
CA ARG A 147 -10.13 -2.80 -7.87
C ARG A 147 -11.09 -3.47 -8.83
N ARG A 148 -12.33 -3.75 -8.40
CA ARG A 148 -13.36 -4.36 -9.26
C ARG A 148 -13.73 -3.44 -10.43
N THR A 149 -13.63 -2.13 -10.25
CA THR A 149 -13.89 -1.14 -11.32
C THR A 149 -12.62 -0.70 -12.06
N ALA A 150 -11.49 -1.42 -11.95
CA ALA A 150 -10.25 -1.04 -12.62
C ALA A 150 -10.39 -0.98 -14.16
N ASP A 151 -11.24 -1.83 -14.73
CA ASP A 151 -11.50 -1.91 -16.17
C ASP A 151 -12.11 -0.62 -16.75
N TYR A 152 -12.87 0.14 -15.94
CA TYR A 152 -13.41 1.45 -16.34
C TYR A 152 -12.34 2.53 -16.49
N ARG A 153 -11.16 2.33 -15.90
CA ARG A 153 -10.03 3.29 -15.94
C ARG A 153 -8.95 2.86 -16.90
N LEU A 154 -8.65 1.56 -16.92
CA LEU A 154 -7.49 1.02 -17.60
C LEU A 154 -7.82 0.05 -18.73
N GLY A 155 -9.04 -0.48 -18.83
CA GLY A 155 -9.35 -1.53 -19.80
C GLY A 155 -10.55 -1.23 -20.70
N GLU A 156 -11.31 -2.27 -21.07
CA GLU A 156 -12.27 -2.20 -22.18
C GLU A 156 -13.51 -1.36 -21.84
N MET A 157 -13.85 -1.27 -20.56
CA MET A 157 -14.97 -0.47 -20.06
C MET A 157 -14.64 1.03 -19.96
N ARG A 158 -13.46 1.46 -20.40
CA ARG A 158 -13.08 2.87 -20.47
C ARG A 158 -14.03 3.60 -21.43
N ASN A 159 -14.77 4.57 -20.91
CA ASN A 159 -15.86 5.33 -21.56
C ASN A 159 -17.25 4.66 -21.55
N GLU A 160 -17.38 3.46 -21.03
CA GLU A 160 -18.68 2.84 -20.84
C GLU A 160 -19.33 3.35 -19.53
N PRO A 161 -20.67 3.52 -19.49
CA PRO A 161 -21.35 3.91 -18.27
C PRO A 161 -21.29 2.79 -17.24
N ALA A 162 -21.03 3.16 -15.98
CA ALA A 162 -21.11 2.23 -14.86
C ALA A 162 -22.53 1.68 -14.69
N THR A 163 -22.63 0.41 -14.29
CA THR A 163 -23.92 -0.23 -14.02
C THR A 163 -24.57 0.33 -12.75
N PRO A 164 -25.91 0.26 -12.61
CA PRO A 164 -26.60 0.78 -11.44
C PRO A 164 -26.15 0.18 -10.10
N ASP A 165 -25.76 -1.10 -10.07
CA ASP A 165 -25.26 -1.79 -8.88
C ASP A 165 -23.89 -1.26 -8.43
N ILE A 166 -22.98 -0.99 -9.39
CA ILE A 166 -21.68 -0.36 -9.13
C ILE A 166 -21.87 1.06 -8.58
N LEU A 167 -22.79 1.83 -9.15
CA LEU A 167 -23.08 3.19 -8.68
C LEU A 167 -23.74 3.19 -7.30
N LEU A 168 -24.58 2.20 -7.00
CA LEU A 168 -25.19 2.06 -5.68
C LEU A 168 -24.14 1.76 -4.60
N GLU A 169 -23.21 0.83 -4.86
CA GLU A 169 -22.11 0.52 -3.93
C GLU A 169 -21.20 1.74 -3.71
N GLN A 170 -20.92 2.52 -4.76
CA GLN A 170 -20.20 3.78 -4.64
C GLN A 170 -20.94 4.79 -3.73
N TYR A 171 -22.25 4.94 -3.92
CA TYR A 171 -23.08 5.82 -3.10
C TYR A 171 -23.06 5.40 -1.63
N GLU A 172 -23.17 4.11 -1.34
CA GLU A 172 -23.08 3.57 0.03
C GLU A 172 -21.73 3.90 0.68
N ILE A 173 -20.63 3.74 -0.06
CA ILE A 173 -19.29 4.12 0.43
C ILE A 173 -19.21 5.62 0.74
N HIS A 174 -19.79 6.47 -0.11
CA HIS A 174 -19.78 7.93 0.10
C HIS A 174 -20.60 8.34 1.32
N ASP A 175 -21.79 7.76 1.48
CA ASP A 175 -22.67 7.99 2.65
C ASP A 175 -21.97 7.56 3.96
N LEU A 176 -21.34 6.38 3.96
CA LEU A 176 -20.54 5.92 5.11
C LEU A 176 -19.35 6.83 5.43
N LEU A 177 -18.65 7.35 4.41
CA LEU A 177 -17.54 8.29 4.61
C LEU A 177 -18.02 9.63 5.18
N GLU A 178 -19.16 10.15 4.73
CA GLU A 178 -19.74 11.38 5.24
C GLU A 178 -20.18 11.22 6.70
N GLN A 179 -20.88 10.13 7.02
CA GLN A 179 -21.26 9.78 8.39
C GLN A 179 -20.03 9.62 9.29
N TRP A 180 -19.01 8.88 8.81
CA TRP A 180 -17.78 8.65 9.57
C TRP A 180 -17.08 9.98 9.87
N LYS A 181 -16.97 10.88 8.90
CA LYS A 181 -16.32 12.19 9.08
C LYS A 181 -17.06 13.05 10.09
N SER A 182 -18.40 13.11 9.99
CA SER A 182 -19.24 13.86 10.92
C SER A 182 -19.09 13.35 12.37
N SER A 183 -19.14 12.02 12.54
CA SER A 183 -18.96 11.37 13.84
C SER A 183 -17.54 11.57 14.41
N PHE A 184 -16.52 11.50 13.55
CA PHE A 184 -15.13 11.74 13.92
C PHE A 184 -14.89 13.20 14.35
N ASP A 185 -15.40 14.17 13.60
CA ASP A 185 -15.27 15.60 13.94
C ASP A 185 -15.95 15.93 15.28
N LYS A 186 -17.11 15.31 15.54
CA LYS A 186 -17.80 15.44 16.83
C LYS A 186 -16.97 14.86 17.98
N PHE A 187 -16.44 13.64 17.80
CA PHE A 187 -15.54 13.01 18.78
C PHE A 187 -14.30 13.86 19.05
N GLU A 188 -13.68 14.45 18.02
CA GLU A 188 -12.51 15.30 18.17
C GLU A 188 -12.83 16.61 18.92
N ALA A 189 -14.00 17.20 18.66
CA ALA A 189 -14.44 18.41 19.35
C ALA A 189 -14.76 18.18 20.84
N GLU A 190 -15.27 16.99 21.17
CA GLU A 190 -15.66 16.60 22.53
C GLU A 190 -14.47 16.06 23.36
N THR A 191 -13.39 15.62 22.71
CA THR A 191 -12.22 15.04 23.38
C THR A 191 -11.19 16.10 23.78
N PRO A 192 -10.83 16.23 25.08
CA PRO A 192 -9.82 17.19 25.52
C PRO A 192 -8.48 16.99 24.81
N GLN A 193 -7.88 18.08 24.32
CA GLN A 193 -6.59 18.10 23.61
C GLN A 193 -5.41 17.74 24.55
N GLY A 194 -5.29 16.48 24.92
CA GLY A 194 -4.04 15.89 25.39
C GLY A 194 -3.25 15.41 24.18
N LEU A 195 -2.49 16.31 23.53
CA LEU A 195 -1.69 15.98 22.33
C LEU A 195 -0.46 15.14 22.70
N THR A 196 -0.69 13.89 23.12
CA THR A 196 0.37 12.90 23.16
C THR A 196 0.78 12.54 21.73
N HIS A 197 2.05 12.14 21.53
CA HIS A 197 2.48 11.64 20.22
C HIS A 197 1.58 10.50 19.71
N THR A 198 1.13 9.61 20.61
CA THR A 198 0.25 8.47 20.27
C THR A 198 -1.11 8.91 19.76
N SER A 199 -1.81 9.78 20.49
CA SER A 199 -3.13 10.27 20.08
C SER A 199 -3.06 11.08 18.78
N LEU A 200 -1.99 11.87 18.60
CA LEU A 200 -1.75 12.58 17.35
C LEU A 200 -1.52 11.61 16.18
N THR A 201 -0.72 10.57 16.39
CA THR A 201 -0.46 9.54 15.37
C THR A 201 -1.77 8.86 14.96
N SER A 202 -2.61 8.45 15.93
CA SER A 202 -3.90 7.82 15.66
C SER A 202 -4.82 8.75 14.86
N ARG A 203 -4.95 10.02 15.26
CA ARG A 203 -5.75 11.02 14.53
C ARG A 203 -5.29 11.14 13.07
N ILE A 204 -4.01 11.38 12.85
CA ILE A 204 -3.46 11.65 11.52
C ILE A 204 -3.56 10.40 10.64
N TRP A 205 -3.31 9.21 11.18
CA TRP A 205 -3.47 7.96 10.45
C TRP A 205 -4.92 7.79 9.97
N LEU A 206 -5.90 7.94 10.87
CA LEU A 206 -7.33 7.83 10.51
C LEU A 206 -7.72 8.83 9.43
N PHE A 207 -7.22 10.06 9.56
CA PHE A 207 -7.44 11.09 8.56
C PHE A 207 -6.83 10.74 7.20
N HIS A 208 -5.64 10.13 7.15
CA HIS A 208 -5.05 9.65 5.89
C HIS A 208 -5.91 8.55 5.24
N VAL A 209 -6.43 7.61 6.02
CA VAL A 209 -7.32 6.57 5.50
C VAL A 209 -8.59 7.18 4.92
N TYR A 210 -9.21 8.12 5.65
CA TYR A 210 -10.38 8.85 5.18
C TYR A 210 -10.10 9.57 3.85
N GLU A 211 -9.02 10.35 3.76
CA GLU A 211 -8.68 11.10 2.55
C GLU A 211 -8.41 10.16 1.35
N VAL A 212 -7.71 9.05 1.57
CA VAL A 212 -7.48 8.04 0.53
C VAL A 212 -8.79 7.40 0.08
N CYS A 213 -9.68 7.04 1.00
CA CYS A 213 -10.99 6.48 0.64
C CYS A 213 -11.85 7.49 -0.13
N MET A 214 -11.80 8.77 0.25
CA MET A 214 -12.50 9.85 -0.46
C MET A 214 -12.05 9.99 -1.91
N VAL A 215 -10.74 9.89 -2.16
CA VAL A 215 -10.18 9.96 -3.52
C VAL A 215 -10.50 8.68 -4.28
N LEU A 216 -10.14 7.51 -3.76
CA LEU A 216 -10.30 6.21 -4.45
C LEU A 216 -11.77 5.92 -4.81
N SER A 217 -12.72 6.32 -3.97
CA SER A 217 -14.16 6.13 -4.24
C SER A 217 -14.73 7.09 -5.29
N ARG A 218 -14.01 8.14 -5.71
CA ARG A 218 -14.52 9.14 -6.67
C ARG A 218 -13.79 9.12 -8.01
N VAL A 219 -12.57 8.62 -8.05
CA VAL A 219 -11.77 8.50 -9.28
C VAL A 219 -12.04 7.20 -10.04
N GLN A 220 -13.10 6.46 -9.72
CA GLN A 220 -13.33 5.10 -10.25
C GLN A 220 -13.72 5.07 -11.72
N PHE A 221 -14.28 6.16 -12.23
CA PHE A 221 -14.79 6.28 -13.61
C PHE A 221 -14.16 7.45 -14.35
N VAL A 222 -13.06 8.01 -13.81
CA VAL A 222 -12.30 9.05 -14.49
C VAL A 222 -11.32 8.42 -15.48
N THR A 223 -11.16 9.03 -16.64
CA THR A 223 -10.31 8.51 -17.73
C THR A 223 -8.96 9.18 -17.82
N ASP A 224 -8.84 10.38 -17.25
CA ASP A 224 -7.67 11.24 -17.34
C ASP A 224 -7.03 11.35 -15.95
N GLU A 225 -5.70 11.40 -15.91
CA GLU A 225 -4.97 11.55 -14.66
C GLU A 225 -5.05 12.99 -14.12
N THR A 226 -5.47 13.94 -14.95
CA THR A 226 -5.74 15.32 -14.55
C THR A 226 -6.98 15.45 -13.67
N ASP A 227 -7.90 14.48 -13.71
CA ASP A 227 -9.10 14.47 -12.86
C ASP A 227 -8.76 14.33 -11.37
N TYR A 228 -7.55 13.85 -11.04
CA TYR A 228 -7.02 13.89 -9.68
C TYR A 228 -6.83 15.31 -9.12
N ASP A 229 -6.82 16.34 -9.98
CA ASP A 229 -6.67 17.75 -9.55
C ASP A 229 -7.82 18.20 -8.65
N ALA A 230 -9.02 17.65 -8.84
CA ALA A 230 -10.17 17.88 -7.96
C ALA A 230 -9.86 17.51 -6.49
N PHE A 231 -8.86 16.65 -6.26
CA PHE A 231 -8.44 16.15 -4.97
C PHE A 231 -7.10 16.73 -4.48
N ILE A 232 -6.55 17.74 -5.15
CA ILE A 232 -5.40 18.50 -4.63
C ILE A 232 -5.63 18.94 -3.17
N PRO A 233 -6.82 19.44 -2.76
CA PRO A 233 -7.07 19.76 -1.36
C PRO A 233 -6.90 18.55 -0.41
N ASN A 234 -7.34 17.36 -0.81
CA ASN A 234 -7.20 16.12 -0.03
C ASN A 234 -5.72 15.77 0.15
N PHE A 235 -4.95 15.77 -0.94
CA PHE A 235 -3.51 15.52 -0.89
C PHE A 235 -2.78 16.54 -0.01
N THR A 236 -3.13 17.83 -0.11
CA THR A 236 -2.54 18.88 0.75
C THR A 236 -2.81 18.62 2.22
N ARG A 237 -4.05 18.30 2.61
CA ARG A 237 -4.38 18.01 4.02
C ARG A 237 -3.67 16.77 4.55
N MET A 238 -3.51 15.72 3.73
CA MET A 238 -2.69 14.55 4.09
C MET A 238 -1.25 14.98 4.43
N ILE A 239 -0.63 15.79 3.57
CA ILE A 239 0.74 16.27 3.76
C ILE A 239 0.87 17.21 4.97
N GLU A 240 -0.11 18.08 5.21
CA GLU A 240 -0.15 18.95 6.39
C GLU A 240 -0.22 18.14 7.69
N GLY A 241 -1.10 17.15 7.76
CA GLY A 241 -1.18 16.24 8.91
C GLY A 241 0.14 15.50 9.12
N ALA A 242 0.70 14.89 8.07
CA ALA A 242 1.98 14.21 8.17
C ALA A 242 3.13 15.15 8.61
N ARG A 243 3.12 16.42 8.19
CA ARG A 243 4.08 17.44 8.65
C ARG A 243 3.92 17.73 10.15
N GLU A 244 2.69 17.85 10.65
CA GLU A 244 2.42 18.02 12.09
C GLU A 244 3.05 16.88 12.89
N LEU A 245 2.81 15.62 12.48
CA LEU A 245 3.38 14.45 13.14
C LEU A 245 4.91 14.44 13.08
N ALA A 246 5.48 14.75 11.91
CA ALA A 246 6.92 14.81 11.72
C ALA A 246 7.59 15.86 12.62
N GLY A 247 6.90 16.98 12.89
CA GLY A 247 7.37 18.04 13.78
C GLY A 247 7.59 17.59 15.23
N LEU A 248 6.88 16.55 15.69
CA LEU A 248 7.05 15.99 17.03
C LEU A 248 8.14 14.91 17.12
N ARG A 249 8.62 14.36 16.01
CA ARG A 249 9.69 13.36 16.04
C ARG A 249 11.04 14.01 16.32
N ALA A 250 11.56 13.81 17.52
CA ALA A 250 12.94 14.16 17.86
C ALA A 250 13.92 13.20 17.15
N ARG A 251 14.39 13.56 15.94
CA ARG A 251 15.43 12.88 15.13
C ARG A 251 15.68 11.41 15.52
N SER A 252 14.65 10.57 15.41
CA SER A 252 14.76 9.14 15.66
C SER A 252 15.12 8.45 14.35
N THR A 253 16.00 7.45 14.41
CA THR A 253 16.20 6.53 13.29
C THR A 253 14.86 5.91 12.90
N PRO A 254 14.54 5.78 11.60
CA PRO A 254 13.34 5.07 11.16
C PRO A 254 13.26 3.69 11.81
N SER A 255 12.07 3.26 12.23
CA SER A 255 11.85 1.86 12.62
C SER A 255 12.16 0.99 11.42
N GLU A 256 12.74 -0.19 11.62
CA GLU A 256 12.99 -1.10 10.49
C GLU A 256 11.72 -1.81 10.04
N PHE A 257 10.81 -2.12 10.97
CA PHE A 257 9.61 -2.89 10.67
C PHE A 257 8.38 -2.36 11.39
N HIS A 258 7.25 -2.38 10.68
CA HIS A 258 5.91 -2.18 11.19
C HIS A 258 5.02 -3.28 10.59
N PHE A 259 4.24 -4.00 11.41
CA PHE A 259 3.54 -5.20 10.94
C PHE A 259 2.35 -4.90 10.01
N GLU A 260 1.58 -3.87 10.32
CA GLU A 260 0.40 -3.46 9.56
C GLU A 260 0.77 -2.41 8.51
N MET A 261 -0.21 -1.94 7.73
CA MET A 261 -0.03 -0.83 6.80
C MET A 261 0.21 0.48 7.58
N GLY A 262 1.39 1.09 7.38
CA GLY A 262 1.74 2.36 7.99
C GLY A 262 1.49 3.56 7.06
N PHE A 263 2.32 4.59 7.15
CA PHE A 263 2.18 5.83 6.36
C PHE A 263 2.75 5.73 4.94
N ALA A 264 3.63 4.77 4.66
CA ALA A 264 4.35 4.67 3.40
C ALA A 264 3.42 4.60 2.19
N PRO A 265 2.43 3.68 2.12
CA PRO A 265 1.52 3.62 0.98
C PRO A 265 0.64 4.86 0.81
N TYR A 266 0.25 5.55 1.89
CA TYR A 266 -0.57 6.76 1.80
C TYR A 266 0.22 7.96 1.28
N LEU A 267 1.45 8.16 1.78
CA LEU A 267 2.34 9.20 1.28
C LEU A 267 2.82 8.88 -0.14
N PHE A 268 3.07 7.61 -0.44
CA PHE A 268 3.33 7.14 -1.80
C PHE A 268 2.18 7.50 -2.74
N PHE A 269 0.93 7.23 -2.35
CA PHE A 269 -0.26 7.58 -3.13
C PHE A 269 -0.33 9.08 -3.44
N ALA A 270 -0.10 9.93 -2.43
CA ALA A 270 -0.02 11.38 -2.64
C ALA A 270 1.12 11.77 -3.59
N ALA A 271 2.30 11.15 -3.45
CA ALA A 271 3.45 11.39 -4.30
C ALA A 271 3.20 11.00 -5.75
N ILE A 272 2.51 9.89 -6.03
CA ILE A 272 2.28 9.44 -7.41
C ILE A 272 1.04 10.06 -8.05
N LYS A 273 -0.01 10.40 -7.30
CA LYS A 273 -1.28 10.89 -7.88
C LYS A 273 -1.44 12.40 -7.89
N CYS A 274 -0.98 13.14 -6.88
CA CYS A 274 -1.06 14.60 -6.93
C CYS A 274 -0.21 15.15 -8.09
N ARG A 275 -0.66 16.20 -8.80
CA ARG A 275 0.12 16.86 -9.88
C ARG A 275 0.97 18.03 -9.39
N VAL A 276 0.75 18.50 -8.16
CA VAL A 276 1.46 19.64 -7.58
C VAL A 276 2.85 19.19 -7.09
N LEU A 277 3.91 19.64 -7.77
CA LEU A 277 5.29 19.22 -7.48
C LEU A 277 5.66 19.39 -6.00
N GLY A 278 5.32 20.53 -5.39
CA GLY A 278 5.61 20.80 -3.98
C GLY A 278 5.02 19.76 -3.02
N THR A 279 3.76 19.35 -3.25
CA THR A 279 3.09 18.30 -2.47
C THR A 279 3.78 16.96 -2.64
N ARG A 280 4.20 16.61 -3.86
CA ARG A 280 4.87 15.33 -4.17
C ARG A 280 6.25 15.22 -3.55
N ILE A 281 7.06 16.28 -3.66
CA ILE A 281 8.39 16.34 -3.04
C ILE A 281 8.28 16.30 -1.51
N GLU A 282 7.30 16.99 -0.93
CA GLU A 282 7.09 16.92 0.51
C GLU A 282 6.62 15.54 0.96
N ALA A 283 5.77 14.86 0.20
CA ALA A 283 5.37 13.48 0.46
C ALA A 283 6.59 12.55 0.51
N LEU A 284 7.47 12.62 -0.49
CA LEU A 284 8.72 11.86 -0.56
C LEU A 284 9.63 12.14 0.64
N ARG A 285 9.78 13.42 1.01
CA ARG A 285 10.56 13.82 2.20
C ARG A 285 9.97 13.22 3.48
N LEU A 286 8.65 13.28 3.63
CA LEU A 286 7.94 12.75 4.81
C LEU A 286 8.01 11.23 4.90
N MET A 287 8.05 10.50 3.77
CA MET A 287 8.28 9.06 3.79
C MET A 287 9.61 8.71 4.45
N GLY A 288 10.68 9.48 4.20
CA GLY A 288 11.97 9.31 4.85
C GLY A 288 11.99 9.65 6.35
N VAL A 289 10.98 10.35 6.86
CA VAL A 289 10.89 10.79 8.26
C VAL A 289 9.94 9.93 9.08
N LEU A 290 8.80 9.54 8.50
CA LEU A 290 7.69 8.90 9.23
C LEU A 290 7.67 7.38 9.09
N CYS A 291 8.01 6.86 7.92
CA CYS A 291 7.77 5.46 7.58
C CYS A 291 8.82 4.53 8.19
N ALA A 292 8.40 3.31 8.49
CA ALA A 292 9.35 2.23 8.76
C ALA A 292 10.05 1.80 7.47
N ALA A 293 11.22 1.17 7.54
CA ALA A 293 11.89 0.64 6.34
C ALA A 293 11.00 -0.38 5.60
N GLN A 294 10.29 -1.21 6.37
CA GLN A 294 9.27 -2.14 5.91
C GLN A 294 7.97 -1.94 6.72
N GLU A 295 6.86 -1.72 6.05
CA GLU A 295 5.52 -1.65 6.63
C GLU A 295 4.67 -2.76 6.02
N SER A 296 4.39 -3.83 6.76
CA SER A 296 3.81 -5.06 6.21
C SER A 296 4.58 -5.53 4.97
N LEU A 297 3.92 -5.70 3.82
CA LEU A 297 4.55 -6.01 2.53
C LEU A 297 5.08 -4.76 1.77
N TRP A 298 4.83 -3.55 2.26
CA TRP A 298 5.31 -2.32 1.65
C TRP A 298 6.75 -2.00 2.07
N ASN A 299 7.68 -2.07 1.10
CA ASN A 299 9.04 -1.60 1.28
C ASN A 299 9.13 -0.08 1.01
N SER A 300 9.44 0.70 2.04
CA SER A 300 9.47 2.17 1.94
C SER A 300 10.55 2.68 0.99
N HIS A 301 11.68 1.98 0.86
CA HIS A 301 12.73 2.37 -0.08
C HIS A 301 12.27 2.18 -1.53
N THR A 302 11.70 1.02 -1.85
CA THR A 302 11.15 0.72 -3.17
C THR A 302 10.07 1.74 -3.54
N LEU A 303 9.13 2.02 -2.63
CA LEU A 303 8.08 3.02 -2.87
C LEU A 303 8.65 4.42 -3.14
N GLN A 304 9.67 4.85 -2.38
CA GLN A 304 10.32 6.14 -2.62
C GLN A 304 11.03 6.21 -3.97
N VAL A 305 11.74 5.15 -4.38
CA VAL A 305 12.42 5.09 -5.68
C VAL A 305 11.41 5.18 -6.82
N VAL A 306 10.34 4.41 -6.76
CA VAL A 306 9.27 4.42 -7.77
C VAL A 306 8.58 5.78 -7.82
N ALA A 307 8.19 6.32 -6.67
CA ALA A 307 7.52 7.62 -6.62
C ALA A 307 8.42 8.76 -7.12
N GLN A 308 9.69 8.78 -6.73
CA GLN A 308 10.65 9.74 -7.26
C GLN A 308 10.75 9.62 -8.78
N ARG A 309 10.83 8.40 -9.31
CA ARG A 309 10.91 8.21 -10.75
C ARG A 309 9.66 8.71 -11.49
N ILE A 310 8.47 8.44 -10.96
CA ILE A 310 7.21 8.94 -11.52
C ILE A 310 7.20 10.47 -11.52
N VAL A 311 7.60 11.10 -10.41
CA VAL A 311 7.74 12.56 -10.33
C VAL A 311 8.72 13.07 -11.39
N ASP A 312 9.87 12.42 -11.54
CA ASP A 312 10.88 12.86 -12.50
C ASP A 312 10.39 12.75 -13.95
N LEU A 313 9.72 11.65 -14.29
CA LEU A 313 9.16 11.42 -15.62
C LEU A 313 8.11 12.48 -15.97
N GLU A 314 7.17 12.72 -15.07
CA GLU A 314 6.03 13.59 -15.34
C GLU A 314 6.43 15.06 -15.40
N HIS A 315 7.35 15.48 -14.52
CA HIS A 315 7.83 16.87 -14.47
C HIS A 315 9.02 17.13 -15.41
N GLY A 316 9.49 16.12 -16.15
CA GLY A 316 10.61 16.27 -17.08
C GLY A 316 11.96 16.50 -16.39
N ILE A 317 12.12 16.01 -15.16
CA ILE A 317 13.33 16.14 -14.36
C ILE A 317 14.37 15.15 -14.91
N SER A 318 15.30 15.66 -15.72
CA SER A 318 16.48 14.92 -16.18
C SER A 318 17.72 15.54 -15.56
N GLY A 319 18.62 14.72 -15.01
CA GLY A 319 19.78 15.16 -14.22
C GLY A 319 20.85 16.00 -14.94
N GLN A 320 20.54 16.64 -16.07
CA GLN A 320 21.48 17.42 -16.87
C GLN A 320 21.26 18.94 -16.90
N ASP A 321 20.15 19.53 -16.42
CA ASP A 321 19.97 21.00 -16.52
C ASP A 321 19.32 21.65 -15.30
N ALA A 322 20.13 21.84 -14.24
CA ALA A 322 19.76 22.45 -12.95
C ALA A 322 19.07 23.83 -13.04
N ASP A 323 19.30 24.58 -14.13
CA ASP A 323 18.76 25.93 -14.33
C ASP A 323 17.35 25.97 -14.95
N SER A 324 16.85 24.85 -15.50
CA SER A 324 15.48 24.77 -16.07
C SER A 324 14.40 24.47 -15.01
N PHE A 325 14.81 23.99 -13.83
CA PHE A 325 13.92 23.46 -12.79
C PHE A 325 13.11 24.51 -12.04
N VAL A 326 13.63 25.73 -11.88
CA VAL A 326 13.00 26.77 -11.05
C VAL A 326 11.69 27.27 -11.69
N THR A 327 11.56 27.17 -13.02
CA THR A 327 10.38 27.61 -13.78
C THR A 327 9.25 26.57 -13.85
N GLN A 328 9.50 25.31 -13.44
CA GLN A 328 8.54 24.19 -13.56
C GLN A 328 7.70 23.95 -12.30
N TYR A 329 8.04 24.57 -11.15
CA TYR A 329 7.33 24.35 -9.88
C TYR A 329 5.85 24.73 -9.91
N SER A 330 5.44 25.63 -10.82
CA SER A 330 4.07 26.13 -10.92
C SER A 330 3.25 25.48 -12.04
N ILE A 331 3.86 24.63 -12.87
CA ILE A 331 3.18 24.02 -14.02
C ILE A 331 2.83 22.57 -13.68
N LEU A 332 1.53 22.26 -13.73
CA LEU A 332 1.06 20.89 -13.55
C LEU A 332 1.40 20.07 -14.81
N PRO A 333 2.00 18.87 -14.68
CA PRO A 333 2.40 18.05 -15.82
C PRO A 333 1.16 17.67 -16.65
N PRO A 334 1.16 17.82 -17.99
CA PRO A 334 -0.01 17.53 -18.81
C PRO A 334 -0.36 16.04 -18.77
N ASP A 335 -1.61 15.71 -19.10
CA ASP A 335 -2.14 14.34 -18.99
C ASP A 335 -1.31 13.30 -19.76
N GLU A 336 -0.76 13.69 -20.92
CA GLU A 336 0.08 12.86 -21.78
C GLU A 336 1.40 12.42 -21.11
N MET A 337 1.90 13.22 -20.16
CA MET A 337 3.12 12.91 -19.41
C MET A 337 2.83 12.03 -18.19
N ARG A 338 1.57 11.90 -17.78
CA ARG A 338 1.15 11.22 -16.55
C ARG A 338 1.29 9.71 -16.65
N VAL A 339 1.80 9.09 -15.59
CA VAL A 339 1.89 7.63 -15.48
C VAL A 339 0.51 7.07 -15.10
N ARG A 340 -0.10 6.28 -16.00
CA ARG A 340 -1.43 5.66 -15.77
C ARG A 340 -1.35 4.51 -14.78
N HIS A 341 -0.34 3.66 -14.95
CA HIS A 341 -0.10 2.49 -14.12
C HIS A 341 1.38 2.13 -14.10
N PHE A 342 1.80 1.31 -13.16
CA PHE A 342 3.16 0.80 -13.11
C PHE A 342 3.19 -0.60 -12.49
N VAL A 343 4.19 -1.38 -12.89
CA VAL A 343 4.44 -2.74 -12.40
C VAL A 343 5.90 -2.86 -12.01
N ILE A 344 6.15 -3.45 -10.84
CA ILE A 344 7.49 -3.79 -10.38
C ILE A 344 7.72 -5.27 -10.67
N GLY A 345 8.57 -5.55 -11.65
CA GLY A 345 8.94 -6.91 -12.01
C GLY A 345 9.83 -7.59 -10.96
N PRO A 346 10.04 -8.92 -11.10
CA PRO A 346 10.88 -9.67 -10.19
C PRO A 346 12.34 -9.18 -10.23
N ALA A 347 13.08 -9.44 -9.16
CA ALA A 347 14.50 -9.19 -9.12
C ALA A 347 15.21 -10.04 -10.19
N LYS A 348 16.03 -9.39 -11.01
CA LYS A 348 16.88 -10.00 -12.03
C LYS A 348 18.35 -9.79 -11.63
N SER A 349 19.13 -10.86 -11.71
CA SER A 349 20.59 -10.79 -11.60
C SER A 349 21.18 -10.65 -13.01
N GLY A 350 21.92 -9.58 -13.24
CA GLY A 350 22.74 -9.38 -14.43
C GLY A 350 23.93 -10.34 -14.47
N SER A 351 24.43 -10.60 -15.68
CA SER A 351 25.61 -11.45 -15.91
C SER A 351 26.90 -10.88 -15.33
N ASP A 352 26.92 -9.60 -14.97
CA ASP A 352 28.01 -8.86 -14.32
C ASP A 352 27.94 -8.88 -12.79
N GLY A 353 26.96 -9.57 -12.21
CA GLY A 353 26.71 -9.61 -10.76
C GLY A 353 25.94 -8.41 -10.23
N SER A 354 25.48 -7.49 -11.09
CA SER A 354 24.50 -6.47 -10.70
C SER A 354 23.15 -7.13 -10.44
N ALA A 355 22.44 -6.68 -9.40
CA ALA A 355 21.06 -7.09 -9.15
C ALA A 355 20.16 -5.87 -9.36
N GLY A 356 18.98 -6.06 -9.94
CA GLY A 356 18.03 -4.98 -10.16
C GLY A 356 16.62 -5.47 -10.40
N ARG A 357 15.66 -4.55 -10.39
CA ARG A 357 14.27 -4.83 -10.72
C ARG A 357 13.88 -4.06 -11.97
N GLU A 358 13.06 -4.67 -12.81
CA GLU A 358 12.47 -4.00 -13.96
C GLU A 358 11.24 -3.22 -13.50
N LEU A 359 11.20 -1.91 -13.74
CA LEU A 359 10.00 -1.10 -13.59
C LEU A 359 9.37 -0.90 -14.96
N THR A 360 8.09 -1.23 -15.08
CA THR A 360 7.28 -0.95 -16.27
C THR A 360 6.29 0.15 -15.95
N PHE A 361 6.32 1.25 -16.69
CA PHE A 361 5.38 2.35 -16.60
C PHE A 361 4.45 2.34 -17.81
N TYR A 362 3.15 2.49 -17.56
CA TYR A 362 2.10 2.62 -18.57
C TYR A 362 1.89 4.11 -18.80
N MET A 363 2.24 4.55 -20.00
CA MET A 363 2.22 5.94 -20.43
C MET A 363 1.19 6.11 -21.55
N THR A 364 0.73 7.33 -21.79
CA THR A 364 -0.19 7.64 -22.89
C THR A 364 0.55 8.15 -24.12
N THR A 365 0.15 7.68 -25.31
CA THR A 365 0.58 8.27 -26.59
C THR A 365 -0.18 9.56 -26.85
N LYS A 366 0.30 10.37 -27.81
CA LYS A 366 -0.39 11.61 -28.22
C LYS A 366 -1.78 11.37 -28.80
N ASP A 367 -2.01 10.19 -29.34
CA ASP A 367 -3.29 9.79 -29.96
C ASP A 367 -4.23 9.11 -28.95
N GLY A 368 -3.89 9.09 -27.65
CA GLY A 368 -4.72 8.56 -26.56
C GLY A 368 -4.57 7.06 -26.27
N GLY A 369 -3.71 6.36 -27.02
CA GLY A 369 -3.32 4.97 -26.77
C GLY A 369 -2.36 4.82 -25.58
N LEU A 370 -2.06 3.58 -25.19
CA LEU A 370 -1.10 3.27 -24.12
C LEU A 370 0.20 2.68 -24.69
N TYR A 371 1.34 3.10 -24.16
CA TYR A 371 2.63 2.48 -24.43
C TYR A 371 3.39 2.15 -23.14
N LEU A 372 4.31 1.19 -23.23
CA LEU A 372 5.08 0.70 -22.09
C LEU A 372 6.49 1.29 -22.10
N LYS A 373 6.86 1.95 -21.00
CA LYS A 373 8.23 2.39 -20.74
C LYS A 373 8.86 1.50 -19.69
N ARG A 374 9.89 0.73 -20.07
CA ARG A 374 10.61 -0.19 -19.19
C ARG A 374 11.97 0.37 -18.79
N GLU A 375 12.30 0.30 -17.52
CA GLU A 375 13.57 0.77 -16.98
C GLU A 375 14.12 -0.23 -15.94
N MET A 376 15.43 -0.47 -15.98
CA MET A 376 16.11 -1.29 -14.98
C MET A 376 16.57 -0.42 -13.83
N PHE A 377 16.13 -0.74 -12.61
CA PHE A 377 16.55 -0.06 -11.40
C PHE A 377 17.56 -0.92 -10.65
N PRO A 378 18.77 -0.39 -10.37
CA PRO A 378 19.77 -1.12 -9.61
C PRO A 378 19.27 -1.34 -8.19
N GLY A 379 19.31 -2.58 -7.73
CA GLY A 379 19.05 -2.95 -6.35
C GLY A 379 20.25 -2.65 -5.46
N LYS A 380 20.01 -2.38 -4.19
CA LYS A 380 21.09 -2.25 -3.19
C LYS A 380 21.58 -3.63 -2.77
N GLY A 381 22.45 -4.21 -3.60
CA GLY A 381 23.30 -5.34 -3.25
C GLY A 381 22.63 -6.72 -3.24
N PRO A 382 23.43 -7.78 -2.96
CA PRO A 382 23.07 -9.18 -3.22
C PRO A 382 21.90 -9.73 -2.37
N ASN A 383 21.42 -9.01 -1.36
CA ASN A 383 20.30 -9.46 -0.52
C ASN A 383 18.91 -9.05 -1.04
N GLU A 384 18.80 -8.09 -1.96
CA GLU A 384 17.51 -7.81 -2.65
C GLU A 384 17.19 -8.82 -3.76
N ALA A 385 18.21 -9.59 -4.20
CA ALA A 385 18.06 -10.65 -5.20
C ALA A 385 17.37 -11.92 -4.65
N ALA A 386 17.17 -12.01 -3.34
CA ALA A 386 16.62 -13.20 -2.67
C ALA A 386 15.10 -13.10 -2.40
N GLU A 387 14.45 -11.98 -2.68
CA GLU A 387 13.07 -11.74 -2.26
C GLU A 387 12.08 -12.02 -3.38
N GLY A 388 11.43 -13.18 -3.32
CA GLY A 388 10.19 -13.50 -4.05
C GLY A 388 8.99 -12.70 -3.55
N ALA A 389 9.17 -11.41 -3.26
CA ALA A 389 8.08 -10.51 -2.96
C ALA A 389 7.28 -10.30 -4.27
N PRO A 390 5.98 -10.66 -4.31
CA PRO A 390 5.12 -10.33 -5.45
C PRO A 390 5.26 -8.85 -5.75
N GLY A 391 5.29 -8.50 -7.03
CA GLY A 391 5.46 -7.12 -7.47
C GLY A 391 4.48 -6.21 -6.72
N VAL A 392 4.99 -5.10 -6.17
CA VAL A 392 4.11 -4.09 -5.61
C VAL A 392 3.17 -3.66 -6.75
N PHE A 393 1.86 -3.87 -6.57
CA PHE A 393 0.83 -3.65 -7.58
C PHE A 393 0.78 -4.66 -8.74
N GLU A 394 1.09 -5.93 -8.51
CA GLU A 394 0.61 -7.04 -9.36
C GLU A 394 -0.91 -7.15 -9.25
N VAL A 395 -1.63 -6.18 -9.82
CA VAL A 395 -2.98 -6.48 -10.28
C VAL A 395 -2.77 -7.19 -11.60
N ASP A 396 -3.09 -8.48 -11.61
CA ASP A 396 -3.36 -9.25 -12.83
C ASP A 396 -4.60 -8.63 -13.49
N LEU A 397 -4.46 -7.40 -14.01
CA LEU A 397 -5.22 -7.01 -15.18
C LEU A 397 -4.70 -8.01 -16.20
N GLU A 398 -5.43 -9.11 -16.41
CA GLU A 398 -5.09 -10.16 -17.39
C GLU A 398 -4.35 -9.45 -18.52
N MET A 399 -3.04 -9.66 -18.60
CA MET A 399 -2.16 -8.83 -19.44
C MET A 399 -2.58 -8.90 -20.92
N ASP A 400 -3.51 -9.81 -21.23
CA ASP A 400 -4.16 -10.03 -22.52
C ASP A 400 -5.39 -9.16 -22.81
N LYS A 401 -6.01 -8.49 -21.81
CA LYS A 401 -7.20 -7.62 -21.99
C LYS A 401 -6.91 -6.13 -22.11
N LEU A 402 -5.68 -5.70 -21.83
CA LEU A 402 -5.21 -4.37 -22.23
C LEU A 402 -4.91 -4.44 -23.73
N SER A 403 -5.92 -4.20 -24.57
CA SER A 403 -5.89 -4.26 -26.05
C SER A 403 -4.49 -4.49 -26.63
N LEU A 404 -4.14 -5.76 -26.79
CA LEU A 404 -2.85 -6.25 -27.31
C LEU A 404 -2.58 -5.86 -28.79
N SER A 405 -3.31 -4.90 -29.35
CA SER A 405 -3.17 -4.51 -30.75
C SER A 405 -2.10 -3.46 -31.03
N GLU A 406 -1.64 -2.65 -30.07
CA GLU A 406 -0.79 -1.48 -30.42
C GLU A 406 0.28 -1.06 -29.38
N ILE A 407 0.86 -1.99 -28.62
CA ILE A 407 2.03 -1.65 -27.80
C ILE A 407 3.29 -1.68 -28.69
N GLU A 408 3.59 -0.55 -29.34
CA GLU A 408 4.92 -0.31 -29.89
C GLU A 408 5.93 -0.24 -28.74
N THR A 409 6.74 -1.29 -28.58
CA THR A 409 7.86 -1.28 -27.64
C THR A 409 8.94 -0.34 -28.15
N TRP A 410 9.05 0.85 -27.57
CA TRP A 410 10.17 1.75 -27.83
C TRP A 410 11.40 1.26 -27.06
N SER A 411 12.26 0.47 -27.72
CA SER A 411 13.58 0.12 -27.20
C SER A 411 14.55 1.28 -27.47
N SER A 412 15.04 1.91 -26.40
CA SER A 412 16.12 2.88 -26.51
C SER A 412 17.46 2.15 -26.72
N THR A 413 17.69 1.59 -27.90
CA THR A 413 19.06 1.31 -28.37
C THR A 413 19.58 2.55 -29.08
N ARG A 414 20.16 3.50 -28.32
CA ARG A 414 21.13 4.43 -28.90
C ARG A 414 22.43 3.68 -29.14
N SER A 415 22.56 3.06 -30.30
CA SER A 415 23.86 2.74 -30.88
C SER A 415 24.45 4.03 -31.46
N GLY A 416 25.45 4.59 -30.79
CA GLY A 416 26.33 5.57 -31.39
C GLY A 416 27.64 4.89 -31.79
N SER A 417 27.91 4.79 -33.09
CA SER A 417 29.18 5.25 -33.70
C SER A 417 29.27 4.84 -35.19
N VAL A 418 29.38 5.89 -36.02
CA VAL A 418 29.81 5.99 -37.43
C VAL A 418 28.84 5.48 -38.50
#